data_AF-A0A1J5U2U6-F1
#
_entry.id   AF-A0A1J5U2U6-F1
#
_cell.length_a   1.000
_cell.length_b   1.000
_cell.length_c   1.000
_cell.angle_alpha   90.00
_cell.angle_beta   90.00
_cell.angle_gamma   90.00
#
_symmetry.space_group_name_H-M   'P 1'
#
loop_
_entity.id
_entity.type
_entity.pdbx_description
1 polymer ?
#
loop_
_entity_poly.entity_id
_entity_poly.type
_entity_poly.pdbx_seq_one_letter_code
_entity_poly.pdbx_strand_id
1 'polypeptide(L)'
;MPTVDEIDVAILAFVSDHKKSSVTDGAKALYQPSDVYELQKKDAMLRHRYKALADRGLLIPKEDGRRTLYSVDKKRIKFGVGLHEKLGVRLDSRLEDDYCILIILENGIVIHSLDALEDKWGA
;
A
#
# COMPACT_ATOMS: atom_id res chain seq x y z
N MET A 1 -14.47 4.63 11.72
CA MET A 1 -13.05 5.02 11.51
C MET A 1 -12.62 4.45 10.17
N PRO A 2 -11.92 5.18 9.28
CA PRO A 2 -11.43 4.56 8.06
C PRO A 2 -10.29 3.61 8.42
N THR A 3 -10.62 2.32 8.44
CA THR A 3 -9.69 1.21 8.47
C THR A 3 -8.80 1.27 7.24
N VAL A 4 -7.54 0.83 7.36
CA VAL A 4 -6.72 0.58 6.16
C VAL A 4 -7.44 -0.52 5.38
N ASP A 5 -7.82 -0.24 4.13
CA ASP A 5 -8.48 -1.22 3.26
C ASP A 5 -7.49 -1.82 2.25
N GLU A 6 -7.95 -2.79 1.45
CA GLU A 6 -7.11 -3.47 0.47
C GLU A 6 -6.45 -2.51 -0.53
N ILE A 7 -7.13 -1.43 -0.95
CA ILE A 7 -6.58 -0.44 -1.88
C ILE A 7 -5.45 0.33 -1.20
N ASP A 8 -5.64 0.70 0.07
CA ASP A 8 -4.60 1.34 0.85
C ASP A 8 -3.37 0.41 0.96
N VAL A 9 -3.56 -0.89 1.20
CA VAL A 9 -2.48 -1.88 1.23
C VAL A 9 -1.76 -1.96 -0.12
N ALA A 10 -2.52 -1.99 -1.22
CA ALA A 10 -2.01 -1.97 -2.59
C ALA A 10 -1.06 -0.80 -2.83
N ILE A 11 -1.48 0.39 -2.41
CA ILE A 11 -0.72 1.63 -2.57
C ILE A 11 0.59 1.54 -1.79
N LEU A 12 0.55 1.05 -0.54
CA LEU A 12 1.74 0.92 0.30
C LEU A 12 2.75 -0.08 -0.29
N ALA A 13 2.27 -1.23 -0.79
CA ALA A 13 3.10 -2.21 -1.48
C ALA A 13 3.71 -1.61 -2.75
N PHE A 14 2.86 -1.05 -3.63
CA PHE A 14 3.29 -0.43 -4.88
C PHE A 14 4.38 0.63 -4.68
N VAL A 15 4.20 1.55 -3.71
CA VAL A 15 5.16 2.62 -3.41
C VAL A 15 6.47 2.07 -2.82
N SER A 16 6.42 0.98 -2.07
CA SER A 16 7.61 0.32 -1.53
C SER A 16 8.49 -0.24 -2.66
N ASP A 17 7.86 -0.88 -3.65
CA ASP A 17 8.56 -1.56 -4.74
C ASP A 17 8.98 -0.59 -5.86
N HIS A 18 8.14 0.39 -6.17
CA HIS A 18 8.34 1.35 -7.26
C HIS A 18 8.84 2.70 -6.74
N LYS A 19 10.09 2.73 -6.28
CA LYS A 19 10.71 3.97 -5.78
C LYS A 19 10.64 5.06 -6.84
N LYS A 20 10.16 6.25 -6.45
CA LYS A 20 9.97 7.43 -7.32
C LYS A 20 8.80 7.32 -8.33
N SER A 21 7.90 6.34 -8.17
CA SER A 21 6.65 6.33 -8.91
C SER A 21 5.76 7.53 -8.55
N SER A 22 5.04 8.05 -9.54
CA SER A 22 3.97 9.01 -9.32
C SER A 22 2.65 8.30 -8.97
N VAL A 23 1.65 9.08 -8.51
CA VAL A 23 0.28 8.57 -8.32
C VAL A 23 -0.30 8.02 -9.63
N THR A 24 0.05 8.63 -10.76
CA THR A 24 -0.40 8.19 -12.09
C THR A 24 0.18 6.83 -12.46
N ASP A 25 1.42 6.55 -12.08
CA ASP A 25 2.02 5.22 -12.29
C ASP A 25 1.30 4.16 -11.45
N GLY A 26 0.94 4.50 -10.21
CA GLY A 26 0.10 3.64 -9.36
C GLY A 26 -1.28 3.41 -9.96
N ALA A 27 -1.91 4.42 -10.55
CA ALA A 27 -3.21 4.27 -11.21
C ALA A 27 -3.14 3.29 -12.39
N LYS A 28 -2.06 3.36 -13.18
CA LYS A 28 -1.83 2.44 -14.30
C LYS A 28 -1.59 1.01 -13.80
N ALA A 29 -0.72 0.84 -12.81
CA ALA A 29 -0.36 -0.47 -12.30
C ALA A 29 -1.54 -1.18 -11.62
N LEU A 30 -2.29 -0.46 -10.77
CA LEU A 30 -3.34 -1.07 -9.94
C LEU A 30 -4.67 -1.27 -10.66
N TYR A 31 -4.96 -0.50 -11.72
CA TYR A 31 -6.28 -0.53 -12.36
C TYR A 31 -6.24 -0.82 -13.86
N GLN A 32 -5.07 -0.84 -14.49
CA GLN A 32 -4.89 -1.09 -15.93
C GLN A 32 -5.96 -0.38 -16.80
N PRO A 33 -6.13 0.95 -16.66
CA PRO A 33 -7.23 1.67 -17.31
C PRO A 33 -7.15 1.55 -18.83
N SER A 34 -8.30 1.36 -19.47
CA SER A 34 -8.41 1.11 -20.91
C SER A 34 -8.32 2.40 -21.74
N ASP A 35 -8.63 3.55 -21.13
CA ASP A 35 -8.60 4.86 -21.77
C ASP A 35 -8.16 6.01 -20.83
N VAL A 36 -8.06 7.21 -21.41
CA VAL A 36 -7.62 8.42 -20.69
C VAL A 36 -8.62 8.87 -19.62
N TYR A 37 -9.92 8.68 -19.86
CA TYR A 37 -10.96 9.08 -18.90
C TYR A 37 -10.94 8.19 -17.66
N GLU A 38 -10.83 6.87 -17.84
CA GLU A 38 -10.65 5.92 -16.76
C GLU A 38 -9.36 6.20 -15.98
N LEU A 39 -8.26 6.46 -16.68
CA LEU A 39 -6.99 6.82 -16.05
C LEU A 39 -7.16 8.07 -15.17
N GLN A 40 -7.76 9.13 -15.67
CA GLN A 40 -7.98 10.36 -14.91
C GLN A 40 -8.86 10.13 -13.67
N LYS A 41 -9.92 9.32 -13.81
CA LYS A 41 -10.81 8.96 -12.71
C LYS A 41 -10.08 8.18 -11.61
N LYS A 42 -9.28 7.17 -11.99
CA LYS A 42 -8.50 6.36 -11.04
C LYS A 42 -7.36 7.16 -10.41
N ASP A 43 -6.69 7.99 -11.18
CA ASP A 43 -5.64 8.90 -10.70
C ASP A 43 -6.18 9.88 -9.66
N ALA A 44 -7.31 10.55 -9.91
CA ALA A 44 -7.94 11.46 -8.95
C ALA A 44 -8.34 10.76 -7.65
N MET A 45 -8.92 9.56 -7.75
CA MET A 45 -9.25 8.73 -6.59
C MET A 45 -7.99 8.34 -5.79
N LEU A 46 -6.93 7.90 -6.46
CA LEU A 46 -5.68 7.56 -5.79
C LEU A 46 -5.02 8.77 -5.16
N ARG A 47 -5.07 9.97 -5.76
CA ARG A 47 -4.55 11.19 -5.11
C ARG A 47 -5.19 11.43 -3.75
N HIS A 48 -6.50 11.23 -3.63
CA HIS A 48 -7.19 11.35 -2.35
C HIS A 48 -6.68 10.29 -1.34
N ARG A 49 -6.51 9.05 -1.79
CA ARG A 49 -5.99 7.95 -0.96
C ARG A 49 -4.55 8.17 -0.51
N TYR A 50 -3.66 8.56 -1.41
CA TYR A 50 -2.26 8.90 -1.11
C TYR A 50 -2.17 10.03 -0.09
N LYS A 51 -2.98 11.08 -0.25
CA LYS A 51 -3.06 12.18 0.71
C LYS A 51 -3.52 11.67 2.08
N ALA A 52 -4.59 10.89 2.14
CA ALA A 52 -5.06 10.32 3.41
C ALA A 52 -4.02 9.43 4.10
N LEU A 53 -3.27 8.61 3.34
CA LEU A 53 -2.18 7.80 3.87
C LEU A 53 -0.99 8.66 4.35
N ALA A 54 -0.72 9.77 3.68
CA ALA A 54 0.29 10.73 4.09
C ALA A 54 -0.11 11.48 5.37
N ASP A 55 -1.36 11.95 5.46
CA ASP A 55 -1.91 12.61 6.65
C ASP A 55 -1.88 11.66 7.87
N ARG A 56 -2.02 10.35 7.63
CA ARG A 56 -1.88 9.31 8.67
C ARG A 56 -0.43 8.94 8.98
N GLY A 57 0.56 9.51 8.29
CA GLY A 57 1.99 9.21 8.47
C GLY A 57 2.40 7.80 8.03
N LEU A 58 1.66 7.18 7.12
CA LEU A 58 2.02 5.88 6.52
C LEU A 58 2.82 6.07 5.23
N LEU A 59 2.48 7.11 4.46
CA LEU A 59 3.30 7.60 3.37
C LEU A 59 4.01 8.89 3.79
N ILE A 60 5.25 9.05 3.33
CA ILE A 60 6.06 10.25 3.50
C ILE A 60 6.17 10.93 2.13
N PRO A 61 5.49 12.07 1.92
CA PRO A 61 5.63 12.84 0.70
C PRO A 61 7.00 13.51 0.65
N LYS A 62 7.57 13.59 -0.54
CA LYS A 62 8.80 14.32 -0.85
C LYS A 62 8.58 15.13 -2.12
N GLU A 63 8.83 16.42 -2.06
CA GLU A 63 8.79 17.27 -3.24
C GLU A 63 10.00 16.98 -4.14
N ASP A 64 9.74 16.81 -5.42
CA ASP A 64 10.73 16.64 -6.49
C ASP A 64 10.33 17.56 -7.66
N GLY A 65 10.78 18.82 -7.57
CA GLY A 65 10.38 19.88 -8.49
C GLY A 65 8.89 20.16 -8.43
N ARG A 66 8.17 19.92 -9.55
CA ARG A 66 6.70 20.11 -9.64
C ARG A 66 5.90 18.86 -9.23
N ARG A 67 6.57 17.79 -8.81
CA ARG A 67 5.93 16.50 -8.49
C ARG A 67 6.08 16.19 -7.00
N THR A 68 5.12 15.46 -6.46
CA THR A 68 5.23 14.85 -5.14
C THR A 68 5.50 13.36 -5.34
N LEU A 69 6.65 12.91 -4.85
CA LEU A 69 6.97 11.50 -4.73
C LEU A 69 6.59 11.02 -3.34
N TYR A 70 6.32 9.73 -3.22
CA TYR A 70 5.97 9.11 -1.94
C TYR A 70 6.94 7.99 -1.60
N SER A 71 7.13 7.78 -0.31
CA SER A 71 7.85 6.63 0.24
C SER A 71 7.11 6.12 1.47
N VAL A 72 7.23 4.83 1.77
CA VAL A 72 6.63 4.26 2.99
C VAL A 72 7.40 4.67 4.24
N ASP A 73 6.69 4.92 5.35
CA ASP A 73 7.35 5.08 6.65
C ASP A 73 7.87 3.72 7.14
N LYS A 74 9.17 3.50 6.99
CA LYS A 74 9.86 2.27 7.39
C LYS A 74 9.79 1.96 8.89
N LYS A 75 9.43 2.93 9.74
CA LYS A 75 9.22 2.68 11.17
C LYS A 75 7.88 1.99 11.41
N ARG A 76 6.88 2.32 10.60
CA ARG A 76 5.49 1.86 10.78
C ARG A 76 5.09 0.75 9.83
N ILE A 77 5.77 0.63 8.69
CA ILE A 77 5.47 -0.36 7.67
C ILE A 77 6.65 -1.32 7.56
N LYS A 78 6.36 -2.62 7.68
CA LYS A 78 7.30 -3.72 7.50
C LYS A 78 6.77 -4.68 6.47
N PHE A 79 7.67 -5.27 5.70
CA PHE A 79 7.38 -6.30 4.71
C PHE A 79 8.21 -7.55 5.02
N GLY A 80 7.66 -8.72 4.75
CA GLY A 80 8.37 -9.99 4.95
C GLY A 80 7.45 -11.18 5.21
N VAL A 81 8.05 -12.37 5.16
CA VAL A 81 7.44 -13.63 5.59
C VAL A 81 7.53 -13.76 7.11
N GLY A 82 6.55 -14.42 7.74
CA GLY A 82 6.59 -14.71 9.18
C GLY A 82 6.49 -13.47 10.08
N LEU A 83 5.96 -12.34 9.59
CA LEU A 83 5.86 -11.10 10.39
C LEU A 83 4.97 -11.24 11.63
N HIS A 84 4.02 -12.18 11.61
CA HIS A 84 3.13 -12.47 12.71
C HIS A 84 3.84 -13.16 13.89
N GLU A 85 4.78 -14.06 13.62
CA GLU A 85 5.60 -14.72 14.65
C GLU A 85 6.39 -13.69 15.46
N LYS A 86 6.96 -12.70 14.78
CA LYS A 86 7.73 -11.60 15.40
C LYS A 86 6.90 -10.71 16.33
N LEU A 87 5.57 -10.73 16.18
CA LEU A 87 4.63 -10.01 17.02
C LEU A 87 3.95 -10.88 18.08
N GLY A 88 4.27 -12.19 18.12
CA GLY A 88 3.59 -13.14 19.00
C GLY A 88 2.11 -13.34 18.66
N VAL A 89 1.70 -13.01 17.42
CA VAL A 89 0.32 -13.15 16.95
C VAL A 89 0.18 -14.50 16.26
N ARG A 90 -0.71 -15.36 16.76
CA ARG A 90 -1.12 -16.57 16.05
C ARG A 90 -2.07 -16.19 14.92
N LEU A 91 -1.62 -16.32 13.68
CA LEU A 91 -2.48 -16.22 12.51
C LEU A 91 -3.02 -17.59 12.11
N ASP A 92 -4.00 -17.58 11.21
CA ASP A 92 -4.41 -18.80 10.50
C ASP A 92 -3.21 -19.37 9.75
N SER A 93 -3.02 -20.69 9.80
CA SER A 93 -1.94 -21.47 9.19
C SER A 93 -1.61 -21.10 7.73
N ARG A 94 -2.58 -20.56 6.98
CA ARG A 94 -2.38 -20.11 5.60
C ARG A 94 -1.47 -18.89 5.45
N LEU A 95 -1.28 -18.11 6.51
CA LEU A 95 -0.46 -16.88 6.50
C LEU A 95 0.97 -17.11 7.00
N GLU A 96 1.33 -18.38 7.29
CA GLU A 96 2.66 -18.73 7.83
C GLU A 96 3.77 -18.53 6.79
N ASP A 97 3.51 -18.91 5.53
CA ASP A 97 4.46 -18.84 4.42
C ASP A 97 4.31 -17.59 3.54
N ASP A 98 3.23 -16.83 3.69
CA ASP A 98 2.89 -15.69 2.82
C ASP A 98 3.83 -14.49 3.02
N TYR A 99 4.17 -13.81 1.92
CA TYR A 99 4.79 -12.49 2.00
C TYR A 99 3.76 -11.46 2.48
N CYS A 100 4.01 -10.87 3.65
CA CYS A 100 3.05 -10.00 4.32
C CYS A 100 3.53 -8.55 4.42
N ILE A 101 2.55 -7.65 4.57
CA ILE A 101 2.74 -6.27 5.03
C ILE A 101 2.16 -6.11 6.43
N LEU A 102 2.95 -5.53 7.32
CA LEU A 102 2.60 -5.19 8.69
C LEU A 102 2.57 -3.67 8.81
N ILE A 103 1.46 -3.15 9.32
CA ILE A 103 1.17 -1.72 9.44
C ILE A 103 0.90 -1.39 10.91
N ILE A 104 1.76 -0.56 11.50
CA ILE A 104 1.64 -0.10 12.89
C ILE A 104 0.79 1.19 12.91
N LEU A 105 -0.42 1.08 13.44
CA LEU A 105 -1.35 2.17 13.68
C LEU A 105 -1.29 2.62 15.14
N GLU A 106 -1.84 3.80 15.44
CA GLU A 106 -1.88 4.32 16.83
C GLU A 106 -2.70 3.42 17.77
N ASN A 107 -3.69 2.71 17.21
CA ASN A 107 -4.64 1.89 17.93
C ASN A 107 -4.40 0.38 17.77
N GLY A 108 -3.29 -0.03 17.17
CA GLY A 108 -2.96 -1.45 17.01
C GLY A 108 -2.13 -1.76 15.77
N ILE A 109 -2.02 -3.04 15.44
CA ILE A 109 -1.27 -3.54 14.31
C ILE A 109 -2.23 -4.22 13.33
N VAL A 110 -2.04 -3.96 12.04
CA VAL A 110 -2.76 -4.63 10.96
C VAL A 110 -1.75 -5.44 10.13
N ILE A 111 -2.11 -6.67 9.78
CA ILE A 111 -1.29 -7.55 8.93
C ILE A 111 -2.16 -7.98 7.74
N HIS A 112 -1.60 -7.87 6.53
CA HIS A 112 -2.22 -8.37 5.30
C HIS A 112 -1.23 -9.25 4.53
N SER A 113 -1.72 -10.35 3.96
CA SER A 113 -0.97 -11.12 2.96
C SER A 113 -0.96 -10.33 1.64
N LEU A 114 0.24 -10.16 1.07
CA LEU A 114 0.42 -9.58 -0.25
C LEU A 114 0.23 -10.64 -1.33
N ASP A 115 0.55 -11.90 -1.06
CA ASP A 115 0.34 -13.01 -1.99
C ASP A 115 -1.16 -13.17 -2.31
N ALA A 116 -2.02 -13.09 -1.28
CA ALA A 116 -3.48 -13.10 -1.47
C ALA A 116 -4.02 -11.87 -2.24
N LEU A 117 -3.30 -10.73 -2.18
CA LEU A 117 -3.64 -9.55 -2.98
C LEU A 117 -3.16 -9.70 -4.42
N GLU A 118 -1.99 -10.30 -4.64
CA GLU A 118 -1.49 -10.67 -5.96
C GLU A 118 -2.41 -11.69 -6.64
N ASP A 119 -2.89 -12.73 -5.96
CA ASP A 119 -3.85 -13.67 -6.56
C ASP A 119 -5.17 -13.00 -7.01
N LYS A 120 -5.54 -11.90 -6.35
CA LYS A 120 -6.78 -11.17 -6.64
C LYS A 120 -6.64 -10.17 -7.79
N TRP A 121 -5.45 -9.59 -7.99
CA TRP A 121 -5.22 -8.52 -8.98
C TRP A 121 -4.15 -8.84 -10.03
N GLY A 122 -3.43 -9.93 -9.85
CA GLY A 122 -2.48 -10.53 -10.77
C GLY A 122 -3.19 -11.48 -11.72
N ALA A 123 -3.88 -10.91 -12.71
CA ALA A 123 -4.31 -11.58 -13.92
C ALA A 123 -3.98 -10.70 -15.13
#